data_AF-A0A3A0DPT6-F1
#
_entry.id   AF-A0A3A0DPT6-F1
#
_cell.length_a   1.000
_cell.length_b   1.000
_cell.length_c   1.000
_cell.angle_alpha   90.00
_cell.angle_beta   90.00
_cell.angle_gamma   90.00
#
_symmetry.space_group_name_H-M   'P 1'
#
loop_
_entity.id
_entity.type
_entity.pdbx_description
1 polymer ?
#
loop_
_entity_poly.entity_id
_entity_poly.type
_entity_poly.pdbx_seq_one_letter_code
_entity_poly.pdbx_strand_id
1 'polypeptide(L)'
;MILSLAGRLGIDPGPWTLRDLLVMDEARQTDRWNHTAMTCALMANIHRDKKKRSKPFLPDDFHPLAKPKPNIVVGIEALKDFVPASP
;
A
#
# COMPACT_ATOMS: atom_id res chain seq x y z
N MET A 1 13.63 -23.63 -1.92
CA MET A 1 12.48 -22.70 -2.11
C MET A 1 11.28 -23.08 -1.24
N ILE A 2 10.70 -24.28 -1.38
CA ILE A 2 9.56 -24.76 -0.56
C ILE A 2 9.85 -24.65 0.95
N LEU A 3 10.94 -25.25 1.44
CA LEU A 3 11.30 -25.19 2.86
C LEU A 3 11.52 -23.76 3.37
N SER A 4 12.06 -22.87 2.54
CA SER A 4 12.29 -21.47 2.89
C SER A 4 10.97 -20.71 3.09
N LEU A 5 9.99 -20.94 2.22
CA LEU A 5 8.65 -20.36 2.35
C LEU A 5 7.91 -20.91 3.57
N ALA A 6 7.96 -22.23 3.76
CA ALA A 6 7.35 -22.89 4.92
C ALA A 6 7.98 -22.45 6.25
N GLY A 7 9.31 -22.31 6.29
CA GLY A 7 10.03 -21.79 7.45
C GLY A 7 9.71 -20.31 7.73
N ARG A 8 9.55 -19.51 6.68
CA ARG A 8 9.05 -18.14 6.82
C ARG A 8 7.64 -18.15 7.40
N LEU A 9 6.73 -18.94 6.86
CA LEU A 9 5.32 -19.02 7.27
C LEU A 9 5.11 -19.69 8.64
N GLY A 10 6.05 -20.53 9.08
CA GLY A 10 5.95 -21.29 10.33
C GLY A 10 5.02 -22.51 10.24
N ILE A 11 4.94 -23.15 9.06
CA ILE A 11 4.04 -24.28 8.80
C ILE A 11 4.79 -25.51 8.25
N ASP A 12 4.21 -26.70 8.40
CA ASP A 12 4.72 -27.91 7.75
C ASP A 12 4.52 -27.83 6.22
N PRO A 13 5.59 -27.95 5.40
CA PRO A 13 5.47 -27.89 3.94
C PRO A 13 4.79 -29.10 3.30
N GLY A 14 4.73 -30.27 3.97
CA GLY A 14 4.32 -31.54 3.36
C GLY A 14 2.97 -31.51 2.61
N PRO A 15 1.92 -30.89 3.16
CA PRO A 15 0.60 -30.83 2.52
C PRO A 15 0.47 -29.81 1.37
N TRP A 16 1.42 -28.89 1.21
CA TRP A 16 1.23 -27.69 0.40
C TRP A 16 2.10 -27.66 -0.86
N THR A 17 1.52 -27.18 -1.96
CA THR A 17 2.31 -26.95 -3.16
C THR A 17 3.13 -25.67 -3.04
N LEU A 18 4.15 -25.53 -3.89
CA LEU A 18 4.93 -24.29 -3.97
C LEU A 18 4.05 -23.06 -4.25
N ARG A 19 3.00 -23.21 -5.07
CA ARG A 19 2.07 -22.13 -5.40
C ARG A 19 1.32 -21.65 -4.16
N ASP A 20 0.82 -22.60 -3.36
CA ASP A 20 0.06 -22.28 -2.15
C ASP A 20 0.93 -21.52 -1.15
N LEU A 21 2.17 -22.01 -0.94
CA LEU A 21 3.14 -21.37 -0.06
C LEU A 21 3.52 -19.96 -0.51
N LEU A 22 3.62 -19.73 -1.83
CA LEU A 22 3.92 -18.40 -2.37
C LEU A 22 2.77 -17.43 -2.07
N VAL A 23 1.54 -17.82 -2.38
CA VAL A 23 0.35 -16.98 -2.14
C VAL A 23 0.18 -16.67 -0.65
N MET A 24 0.38 -17.66 0.22
CA MET A 24 0.34 -17.47 1.67
C MET A 24 1.40 -16.47 2.15
N ASP A 25 2.63 -16.59 1.65
CA ASP A 25 3.72 -15.71 2.07
C ASP A 25 3.53 -14.28 1.54
N GLU A 26 3.04 -14.10 0.32
CA GLU A 26 2.68 -12.77 -0.23
C GLU A 26 1.58 -12.09 0.59
N ALA A 27 0.51 -12.83 0.94
CA ALA A 27 -0.57 -12.30 1.76
C ALA A 27 -0.05 -11.86 3.14
N ARG A 28 0.78 -12.68 3.78
CA ARG A 28 1.36 -12.36 5.09
C ARG A 28 2.34 -11.18 5.03
N GLN A 29 3.16 -11.08 3.98
CA GLN A 29 4.03 -9.94 3.78
C GLN A 29 3.23 -8.66 3.60
N THR A 30 2.15 -8.71 2.82
CA THR A 30 1.24 -7.58 2.62
C THR A 30 0.59 -7.14 3.93
N ASP A 31 0.08 -8.06 4.74
CA ASP A 31 -0.52 -7.73 6.04
C ASP A 31 0.47 -7.08 7.02
N ARG A 32 1.68 -7.64 7.12
CA ARG A 32 2.75 -7.08 7.95
C ARG A 32 3.14 -5.67 7.51
N TRP A 33 3.25 -5.45 6.21
CA TRP A 33 3.58 -4.12 5.68
C TRP A 33 2.42 -3.15 5.83
N ASN A 34 1.16 -3.59 5.72
CA ASN A 34 -0.01 -2.75 6.02
C ASN A 34 0.03 -2.21 7.45
N HIS A 35 0.25 -3.08 8.43
CA HIS A 35 0.37 -2.68 9.83
C HIS A 35 1.54 -1.70 10.06
N THR A 36 2.70 -2.03 9.50
CA THR A 36 3.92 -1.23 9.65
C THR A 36 3.76 0.15 9.02
N ALA A 37 3.25 0.20 7.79
CA ALA A 37 3.00 1.41 7.04
C ALA A 37 1.96 2.31 7.74
N MET A 38 0.91 1.73 8.33
CA MET A 38 -0.07 2.48 9.10
C MET A 38 0.57 3.16 10.32
N THR A 39 1.42 2.42 11.04
CA THR A 39 2.16 2.96 12.20
C THR A 39 3.10 4.09 11.79
N CYS A 40 3.86 3.90 10.70
CA CYS A 40 4.74 4.95 10.16
C CYS A 40 3.95 6.18 9.71
N ALA A 41 2.83 6.00 9.00
CA ALA A 41 1.98 7.10 8.56
C ALA A 41 1.37 7.88 9.73
N LEU A 42 0.92 7.18 10.78
CA LEU A 42 0.43 7.81 12.00
C LEU A 42 1.53 8.69 12.63
N MET A 43 2.72 8.11 12.86
CA MET A 43 3.85 8.83 13.46
C MET A 43 4.30 10.03 12.62
N ALA A 44 4.37 9.86 11.29
CA ALA A 44 4.74 10.94 10.39
C ALA A 44 3.69 12.07 10.39
N ASN A 45 2.40 11.74 10.46
CA ASN A 45 1.33 12.73 10.50
C ASN A 45 1.24 13.47 11.84
N ILE A 46 1.54 12.80 12.96
CA ILE A 46 1.64 13.45 14.28
C ILE A 46 2.69 14.56 14.26
N HIS A 47 3.83 14.32 13.63
CA HIS A 47 4.94 15.28 13.53
C HIS A 47 4.89 16.16 12.27
N ARG A 48 3.80 16.11 11.49
CA ARG A 48 3.70 16.82 10.21
C ARG A 48 3.47 18.32 10.40
N ASP A 49 4.37 19.12 9.86
CA ASP A 49 4.16 20.55 9.67
C ASP A 49 3.30 20.83 8.42
N LYS A 50 2.06 21.30 8.66
CA LYS A 50 1.08 21.61 7.60
C LYS A 50 1.53 22.74 6.66
N LYS A 51 2.42 23.64 7.10
CA LYS A 51 2.94 24.73 6.25
C LYS A 51 3.95 24.22 5.23
N LYS A 52 4.77 23.23 5.60
CA LYS A 52 5.77 22.62 4.72
C LYS A 52 5.20 21.52 3.83
N ARG A 53 4.21 20.77 4.33
CA ARG A 53 3.54 19.71 3.58
C ARG A 53 2.04 19.75 3.81
N SER A 54 1.29 20.22 2.81
CA SER A 54 -0.17 20.33 2.88
C SER A 54 -0.84 18.96 2.91
N LYS A 55 -0.37 18.00 2.10
CA LYS A 55 -0.93 16.65 2.01
C LYS A 55 -0.51 15.78 3.21
N PRO A 56 -1.40 14.98 3.79
CA PRO A 56 -1.03 14.01 4.83
C PRO A 56 -0.12 12.93 4.24
N PHE A 57 0.67 12.29 5.09
CA PHE A 57 1.34 11.06 4.73
C PHE A 57 0.32 9.93 4.70
N LEU A 58 0.38 9.08 3.68
CA LEU A 58 -0.49 7.92 3.53
C LEU A 58 0.29 6.63 3.83
N PRO A 59 -0.37 5.54 4.28
CA PRO A 59 0.31 4.25 4.45
C PRO A 59 1.06 3.82 3.17
N ASP A 60 0.46 4.05 1.99
CA ASP A 60 1.11 3.75 0.70
C ASP A 60 2.48 4.43 0.51
N ASP A 61 2.72 5.57 1.16
CA ASP A 61 4.02 6.27 1.08
C ASP A 61 5.14 5.47 1.79
N PHE A 62 4.78 4.53 2.67
CA PHE A 62 5.70 3.70 3.46
C PHE A 62 5.60 2.20 3.15
N HIS A 63 4.64 1.77 2.33
CA HIS A 63 4.39 0.36 2.05
C HIS A 63 5.16 -0.10 0.80
N PRO A 64 6.20 -0.97 0.91
CA PRO A 64 7.06 -1.30 -0.24
C PRO A 64 6.35 -2.04 -1.37
N LEU A 65 5.30 -2.79 -1.04
CA LEU A 65 4.48 -3.51 -2.02
C LEU A 65 3.26 -2.71 -2.48
N ALA A 66 3.15 -1.42 -2.13
CA ALA A 66 2.04 -0.60 -2.60
C ALA A 66 2.11 -0.44 -4.11
N LYS A 67 0.95 -0.54 -4.77
CA LYS A 67 0.88 -0.29 -6.20
C LYS A 67 1.10 1.20 -6.46
N PRO A 68 1.92 1.57 -7.46
CA PRO A 68 2.11 2.97 -7.81
C PRO A 68 0.75 3.58 -8.19
N LYS A 69 0.47 4.77 -7.64
CA LYS A 69 -0.74 5.52 -7.98
C LYS A 69 -0.64 5.95 -9.44
N PRO A 70 -1.64 5.65 -10.29
CA PRO A 70 -1.62 6.10 -11.66
C PRO A 70 -1.59 7.63 -11.68
N ASN A 71 -0.64 8.20 -12.41
CA ASN A 71 -0.63 9.64 -12.65
C ASN A 71 -1.66 9.92 -13.74
N ILE A 72 -2.90 10.17 -13.33
CA ILE A 72 -4.00 10.45 -14.25
C ILE A 72 -3.81 11.89 -14.76
N VAL A 73 -3.23 12.00 -15.95
CA VAL A 73 -3.14 13.27 -16.68
C VAL A 73 -4.41 13.39 -17.51
N VAL A 74 -5.26 14.34 -17.15
CA VAL A 74 -6.46 14.70 -17.93
C VAL A 74 -6.28 16.11 -18.46
N GLY A 75 -6.75 16.35 -19.68
CA GLY A 75 -6.77 17.69 -20.25
C GLY A 75 -7.71 18.62 -19.48
N ILE A 76 -7.52 19.93 -19.64
CA ILE A 76 -8.28 20.98 -18.95
C ILE A 76 -9.78 20.87 -19.24
N GLU A 77 -10.17 20.22 -20.34
CA GLU A 77 -11.54 20.02 -20.76
C GLU A 77 -12.36 19.25 -19.72
N ALA A 78 -11.75 18.31 -19.00
CA ALA A 78 -12.43 17.54 -17.95
C ALA A 78 -12.85 18.38 -16.74
N LEU A 79 -12.32 19.61 -16.61
CA LEU A 79 -12.76 20.53 -15.57
C LEU A 79 -14.12 21.15 -15.87
N LYS A 80 -14.57 21.15 -17.14
CA LYS A 80 -15.87 21.72 -17.53
C LYS A 80 -17.04 21.01 -16.83
N ASP A 81 -16.90 19.71 -16.53
CA ASP A 81 -17.90 18.91 -15.83
C ASP A 81 -18.05 19.28 -14.34
N PHE A 82 -17.08 20.01 -13.78
CA PHE A 82 -17.05 20.42 -12.37
C PHE A 82 -17.30 21.92 -12.18
N VAL A 83 -17.49 22.69 -13.26
CA VAL A 83 -17.88 24.11 -13.16
C VAL A 83 -19.39 24.17 -12.97
N PRO A 84 -19.90 24.66 -11.81
CA PRO A 84 -21.33 24.85 -11.64
C PRO A 84 -21.85 25.81 -12.70
N ALA A 85 -22.96 25.46 -13.36
CA ALA A 85 -23.63 26.36 -14.30
C ALA A 85 -23.88 27.70 -13.60
N SER A 86 -23.36 28.78 -14.18
CA SER A 86 -23.61 30.13 -13.65
C SER A 86 -25.12 30.41 -13.72
N PRO A 87 -25.69 31.08 -12.70
CA PRO A 87 -27.11 31.40 -12.64
C PRO A 87 -27.56 32.32 -13.79
#